data_AF-A0A7X9EC61-F1
#
_entry.id   AF-A0A7X9EC61-F1
#
_cell.length_a   1.000
_cell.length_b   1.000
_cell.length_c   1.000
_cell.angle_alpha   90.00
_cell.angle_beta   90.00
_cell.angle_gamma   90.00
#
_symmetry.space_group_name_H-M   'P 1'
#
loop_
_entity.id
_entity.type
_entity.pdbx_description
1 polymer ?
#
loop_
_entity_poly.entity_id
_entity_poly.type
_entity_poly.pdbx_seq_one_letter_code
_entity_poly.pdbx_strand_id
1 'polypeptide(L)'
;IIATIFFAFQIYCDFSGYSDIAIGSAKVMGFELMENFKRPYFSKSIGEFWKRWHISLSTWFKDYLYIPLGGNKVGKLRHYFNLFVTFLVSGLWHGANWTFVLWGALHGMYSVFGRMLAPLRKKLTAITHINKLPLLHKGLQIVLTFTMVSFAWIFFRANSINDAFYIVRHLFTDLGKATNFTYLVNSISVMGLTKFQLLVAAGGVALIEAVHLVERKGSVWDWLSSKPVLARWTAYSILLTATFWLAFSENNEFIYFQF
;
A
#
# COMPACT_ATOMS: atom_id res chain seq x y z
N ILE A 1 -3.93 -15.44 3.60
CA ILE A 1 -3.60 -14.28 4.46
C ILE A 1 -2.15 -13.84 4.29
N ILE A 2 -1.16 -14.68 4.61
CA ILE A 2 0.26 -14.28 4.59
C ILE A 2 0.69 -13.80 3.21
N ALA A 3 0.42 -14.57 2.16
CA ALA A 3 0.72 -14.16 0.78
C ALA A 3 0.10 -12.81 0.42
N THR A 4 -1.14 -12.52 0.84
CA THR A 4 -1.82 -11.24 0.61
C THR A 4 -1.14 -10.07 1.32
N ILE A 5 -0.67 -10.28 2.55
CA ILE A 5 0.06 -9.26 3.32
C ILE A 5 1.43 -9.00 2.69
N PHE A 6 2.18 -10.06 2.36
CA PHE A 6 3.48 -9.94 1.71
C PHE A 6 3.35 -9.29 0.33
N PHE A 7 2.30 -9.61 -0.43
CA PHE A 7 2.03 -8.95 -1.71
C PHE A 7 1.80 -7.44 -1.54
N ALA A 8 1.09 -7.01 -0.49
CA ALA A 8 0.93 -5.58 -0.20
C ALA A 8 2.29 -4.89 -0.02
N PHE A 9 3.19 -5.48 0.78
CA PHE A 9 4.55 -4.92 0.90
C PHE A 9 5.35 -5.02 -0.40
N GLN A 10 5.22 -6.12 -1.14
CA GLN A 10 5.88 -6.31 -2.43
C GLN A 10 5.50 -5.21 -3.42
N ILE A 11 4.20 -5.00 -3.68
CA ILE A 11 3.74 -3.96 -4.63
C ILE A 11 4.14 -2.55 -4.17
N TYR A 12 4.16 -2.31 -2.85
CA TYR A 12 4.60 -1.02 -2.31
C TYR A 12 6.09 -0.79 -2.54
N CYS A 13 6.94 -1.76 -2.18
CA CYS A 13 8.39 -1.61 -2.26
C CYS A 13 8.86 -1.52 -3.70
N ASP A 14 8.28 -2.36 -4.58
CA ASP A 14 8.55 -2.35 -6.02
C ASP A 14 8.23 -0.98 -6.62
N PHE A 15 7.01 -0.49 -6.39
CA PHE A 15 6.55 0.72 -7.03
C PHE A 15 7.08 2.01 -6.39
N SER A 16 7.24 2.03 -5.06
CA SER A 16 7.91 3.15 -4.39
C SER A 16 9.37 3.23 -4.79
N GLY A 17 10.09 2.11 -4.82
CA GLY A 17 11.48 2.07 -5.25
C GLY A 17 11.66 2.58 -6.68
N TYR A 18 10.81 2.13 -7.62
CA TYR A 18 10.78 2.65 -8.98
C TYR A 18 10.53 4.17 -9.02
N SER A 19 9.55 4.65 -8.25
CA SER A 19 9.22 6.08 -8.18
C SER A 19 10.39 6.90 -7.61
N ASP A 20 11.10 6.38 -6.61
CA ASP A 20 12.25 7.05 -6.00
C ASP A 20 13.44 7.13 -6.97
N ILE A 21 13.66 6.10 -7.79
CA ILE A 21 14.65 6.14 -8.89
C ILE A 21 14.29 7.24 -9.90
N ALA A 22 13.01 7.36 -10.28
CA ALA A 22 12.55 8.39 -11.19
C ALA A 22 12.72 9.80 -10.60
N ILE A 23 12.34 10.01 -9.33
CA ILE A 23 12.52 11.28 -8.62
C ILE A 23 14.01 11.64 -8.50
N GLY A 24 14.86 10.68 -8.14
CA GLY A 24 16.31 10.88 -8.04
C GLY A 24 16.94 11.25 -9.38
N SER A 25 16.55 10.57 -10.45
CA SER A 25 17.03 10.83 -11.81
C SER A 25 16.60 12.23 -12.29
N ALA A 26 15.34 12.61 -12.05
CA ALA A 26 14.84 13.93 -12.38
C ALA A 26 15.57 15.04 -11.62
N LYS A 27 15.88 14.83 -10.33
CA LYS A 27 16.65 15.77 -9.51
C LYS A 27 18.05 16.02 -10.07
N VAL A 28 18.73 14.97 -10.58
CA VAL A 28 20.05 15.13 -11.25
C VAL A 28 19.93 16.00 -12.51
N MET A 29 18.79 15.93 -13.20
CA MET A 29 18.49 16.76 -14.37
C MET A 29 17.95 18.16 -14.04
N GLY A 30 17.85 18.53 -12.76
CA GLY A 30 17.34 19.83 -12.31
C GLY A 30 15.82 19.94 -12.25
N PHE A 31 15.09 18.83 -12.31
CA PHE A 31 13.62 18.80 -12.17
C PHE A 31 13.20 18.28 -10.80
N GLU A 32 12.22 18.94 -10.18
CA GLU A 32 11.58 18.47 -8.95
C GLU A 32 10.26 17.78 -9.29
N LEU A 33 10.24 16.44 -9.20
CA LEU A 33 9.03 15.64 -9.34
C LEU A 33 8.32 15.48 -7.99
N MET A 34 6.99 15.33 -8.04
CA MET A 34 6.19 15.04 -6.86
C MET A 34 6.43 13.63 -6.32
N GLU A 35 6.33 13.46 -5.00
CA GLU A 35 6.37 12.13 -4.37
C GLU A 35 5.13 11.31 -4.71
N ASN A 36 5.31 10.03 -5.00
CA ASN A 36 4.20 9.10 -5.26
C ASN A 36 3.68 8.40 -4.00
N PHE A 37 4.51 8.24 -2.98
CA PHE A 37 4.18 7.44 -1.81
C PHE A 37 4.55 8.16 -0.52
N LYS A 38 3.66 8.07 0.48
CA LYS A 38 3.87 8.71 1.78
C LYS A 38 3.32 7.88 2.92
N ARG A 39 4.01 6.79 3.26
CA ARG A 39 3.62 5.87 4.34
C ARG A 39 2.14 5.47 4.25
N PRO A 40 1.70 4.89 3.12
CA PRO A 40 0.29 4.62 2.85
C PRO A 40 -0.32 3.61 3.83
N TYR A 41 0.45 2.62 4.31
CA TYR A 41 -0.05 1.60 5.23
C TYR A 41 -0.23 2.09 6.68
N PHE A 42 0.19 3.31 6.99
CA PHE A 42 -0.14 4.01 8.23
C PHE A 42 -1.38 4.91 8.13
N SER A 43 -2.18 4.75 7.09
CA SER A 43 -3.42 5.53 6.89
C SER A 43 -4.52 5.06 7.83
N LYS A 44 -5.27 6.00 8.40
CA LYS A 44 -6.38 5.73 9.33
C LYS A 44 -7.74 5.65 8.63
N SER A 45 -7.74 5.85 7.31
CA SER A 45 -8.93 5.72 6.47
C SER A 45 -8.54 5.52 5.01
N ILE A 46 -9.46 5.00 4.22
CA ILE A 46 -9.28 4.79 2.78
C ILE A 46 -9.04 6.11 2.04
N GLY A 47 -9.70 7.20 2.46
CA GLY A 47 -9.44 8.53 1.90
C GLY A 47 -8.05 9.09 2.26
N GLU A 48 -7.46 8.67 3.38
CA GLU A 48 -6.07 9.02 3.73
C GLU A 48 -5.08 8.14 2.96
N PHE A 49 -5.41 6.86 2.74
CA PHE A 49 -4.62 5.94 1.94
C PHE A 49 -4.41 6.47 0.51
N TRP A 50 -5.48 6.87 -0.17
CA TRP A 50 -5.40 7.42 -1.53
C TRP A 50 -4.75 8.81 -1.64
N LYS A 51 -4.51 9.50 -0.51
CA LYS A 51 -3.67 10.71 -0.48
C LYS A 51 -2.18 10.40 -0.28
N ARG A 52 -1.84 9.14 -0.06
CA ARG A 52 -0.49 8.65 0.29
C ARG A 52 -0.01 7.51 -0.60
N TRP A 53 -0.89 6.99 -1.45
CA TRP A 53 -0.62 5.92 -2.40
C TRP A 53 -0.77 6.46 -3.82
N HIS A 54 0.26 6.27 -4.65
CA HIS A 54 0.29 6.70 -6.04
C HIS A 54 -0.29 8.12 -6.23
N ILE A 55 0.30 9.09 -5.53
CA ILE A 55 -0.23 10.44 -5.36
C ILE A 55 -0.35 11.17 -6.70
N SER A 56 0.59 11.01 -7.63
CA SER A 56 0.49 11.60 -8.98
C SER A 56 -0.75 11.11 -9.74
N LEU A 57 -0.95 9.80 -9.84
CA LEU A 57 -2.13 9.21 -10.50
C LEU A 57 -3.43 9.60 -9.78
N SER A 58 -3.45 9.52 -8.45
CA SER A 58 -4.62 9.90 -7.64
C SER A 58 -4.98 11.37 -7.84
N THR A 59 -3.98 12.24 -8.01
CA THR A 59 -4.15 13.66 -8.33
C THR A 59 -4.69 13.83 -9.74
N TRP A 60 -4.16 13.09 -10.71
CA TRP A 60 -4.63 13.12 -12.09
C TRP A 60 -6.11 12.73 -12.19
N PHE A 61 -6.53 11.60 -11.61
CA PHE A 61 -7.95 11.21 -11.59
C PHE A 61 -8.84 12.22 -10.86
N LYS A 62 -8.34 12.82 -9.79
CA LYS A 62 -9.07 13.87 -9.07
C LYS A 62 -9.31 15.08 -9.96
N ASP A 63 -8.27 15.56 -10.66
CA ASP A 63 -8.32 16.81 -11.42
C ASP A 63 -8.94 16.64 -12.82
N TYR A 64 -8.76 15.51 -13.47
CA TYR A 64 -9.20 15.28 -14.85
C TYR A 64 -10.44 14.38 -15.00
N LEU A 65 -10.91 13.73 -13.94
CA LEU A 65 -12.14 12.94 -13.99
C LEU A 65 -13.13 13.37 -12.90
N TYR A 66 -12.72 13.32 -11.64
CA TYR A 66 -13.62 13.53 -10.52
C TYR A 66 -14.16 14.97 -10.44
N ILE A 67 -13.30 15.98 -10.55
CA ILE A 67 -13.69 17.40 -10.54
C ILE A 67 -14.58 17.74 -11.76
N PRO A 68 -14.22 17.35 -13.00
CA PRO A 68 -15.08 17.54 -14.18
C PRO A 68 -16.47 16.90 -14.03
N LEU A 69 -16.62 15.78 -13.34
CA LEU A 69 -17.92 15.17 -13.05
C LEU A 69 -18.78 15.97 -12.03
N GLY A 70 -18.26 17.06 -11.47
CA GLY A 70 -18.89 17.94 -10.48
C GLY A 70 -18.26 17.88 -9.09
N GLY A 71 -17.29 16.98 -8.87
CA GLY A 71 -16.52 16.87 -7.63
C GLY A 71 -17.39 16.83 -6.36
N ASN A 72 -17.03 17.69 -5.39
CA ASN A 72 -17.78 17.83 -4.12
C ASN A 72 -18.93 18.87 -4.20
N LYS A 73 -19.14 19.54 -5.34
CA LYS A 73 -20.09 20.66 -5.48
C LYS A 73 -21.50 20.22 -5.90
N VAL A 74 -21.72 18.91 -6.03
CA VAL A 74 -22.99 18.29 -6.42
C VAL A 74 -23.72 17.70 -5.21
N GLY A 75 -25.00 17.36 -5.37
CA GLY A 75 -25.78 16.68 -4.34
C GLY A 75 -25.13 15.38 -3.86
N LYS A 76 -25.43 14.98 -2.62
CA LYS A 76 -24.78 13.85 -1.92
C LYS A 76 -24.75 12.54 -2.72
N LEU A 77 -25.86 12.18 -3.37
CA LEU A 77 -25.95 10.97 -4.19
C LEU A 77 -25.04 11.04 -5.42
N ARG A 78 -25.04 12.18 -6.13
CA ARG A 78 -24.16 12.41 -7.28
C ARG A 78 -22.69 12.42 -6.89
N HIS A 79 -22.36 13.01 -5.73
CA HIS A 79 -21.02 12.99 -5.18
C HIS A 79 -20.51 11.55 -4.95
N TYR A 80 -21.34 10.68 -4.35
CA TYR A 80 -20.99 9.27 -4.16
C TYR A 80 -20.87 8.50 -5.47
N PHE A 81 -21.79 8.74 -6.41
CA PHE A 81 -21.72 8.16 -7.74
C PHE A 81 -20.42 8.56 -8.46
N ASN A 82 -20.09 9.85 -8.50
CA ASN A 82 -18.86 10.35 -9.13
C ASN A 82 -17.60 9.72 -8.51
N LEU A 83 -17.58 9.61 -7.17
CA LEU A 83 -16.46 8.99 -6.46
C LEU A 83 -16.32 7.51 -6.82
N PHE A 84 -17.43 6.77 -6.86
CA PHE A 84 -17.44 5.36 -7.24
C PHE A 84 -16.99 5.15 -8.69
N VAL A 85 -17.52 5.95 -9.63
CA VAL A 85 -17.14 5.93 -11.04
C VAL A 85 -15.67 6.25 -11.22
N THR A 86 -15.13 7.23 -10.49
CA THR A 86 -13.70 7.57 -10.56
C THR A 86 -12.82 6.37 -10.23
N PHE A 87 -13.18 5.58 -9.21
CA PHE A 87 -12.44 4.36 -8.87
C PHE A 87 -12.65 3.22 -9.85
N LEU A 88 -13.85 3.06 -10.43
CA LEU A 88 -14.06 2.07 -11.50
C LEU A 88 -13.20 2.35 -12.73
N VAL A 89 -13.16 3.62 -13.16
CA VAL A 89 -12.32 4.04 -14.30
C VAL A 89 -10.85 3.91 -13.94
N SER A 90 -10.46 4.20 -12.70
CA SER A 90 -9.09 3.92 -12.22
C SER A 90 -8.75 2.43 -12.27
N GLY A 91 -9.70 1.53 -11.96
CA GLY A 91 -9.50 0.09 -12.16
C GLY A 91 -9.28 -0.26 -13.63
N LEU A 92 -10.14 0.24 -14.52
CA LEU A 92 -10.01 0.01 -15.97
C LEU A 92 -8.69 0.55 -16.55
N TRP A 93 -8.14 1.62 -15.98
CA TRP A 93 -6.84 2.14 -16.38
C TRP A 93 -5.68 1.16 -16.13
N HIS A 94 -5.80 0.28 -15.13
CA HIS A 94 -4.78 -0.72 -14.84
C HIS A 94 -4.80 -1.92 -15.79
N GLY A 95 -5.91 -2.19 -16.46
CA GLY A 95 -6.00 -3.27 -17.43
C GLY A 95 -7.44 -3.69 -17.75
N ALA A 96 -7.60 -4.49 -18.82
CA ALA A 96 -8.91 -4.95 -19.31
C ALA A 96 -9.49 -6.13 -18.50
N ASN A 97 -8.76 -6.67 -17.52
CA ASN A 97 -9.24 -7.78 -16.70
C ASN A 97 -10.32 -7.31 -15.72
N TRP A 98 -11.39 -8.09 -15.58
CA TRP A 98 -12.46 -7.86 -14.60
C TRP A 98 -11.98 -7.79 -13.15
N THR A 99 -10.84 -8.42 -12.85
CA THR A 99 -10.21 -8.32 -11.53
C THR A 99 -9.88 -6.87 -11.16
N PHE A 100 -9.42 -6.04 -12.11
CA PHE A 100 -9.17 -4.62 -11.89
C PHE A 100 -10.45 -3.81 -11.72
N VAL A 101 -11.52 -4.16 -12.43
CA VAL A 101 -12.84 -3.55 -12.24
C VAL A 101 -13.35 -3.81 -10.83
N LEU A 102 -13.23 -5.05 -10.33
CA LEU A 102 -13.60 -5.40 -8.96
C LEU A 102 -12.73 -4.70 -7.92
N TRP A 103 -11.43 -4.58 -8.17
CA TRP A 103 -10.53 -3.80 -7.32
C TRP A 103 -10.96 -2.33 -7.24
N GLY A 104 -11.27 -1.70 -8.38
CA GLY A 104 -11.79 -0.33 -8.45
C GLY A 104 -13.13 -0.20 -7.73
N ALA A 105 -14.04 -1.14 -7.94
CA ALA A 105 -15.34 -1.18 -7.29
C ALA A 105 -15.19 -1.27 -5.75
N LEU A 106 -14.29 -2.11 -5.24
CA LEU A 106 -14.02 -2.23 -3.80
C LEU A 106 -13.54 -0.90 -3.22
N HIS A 107 -12.54 -0.25 -3.83
CA HIS A 107 -12.06 1.05 -3.35
C HIS A 107 -13.11 2.16 -3.46
N GLY A 108 -13.94 2.14 -4.51
CA GLY A 108 -15.10 3.00 -4.66
C GLY A 108 -16.10 2.81 -3.52
N MET A 109 -16.51 1.57 -3.26
CA MET A 109 -17.42 1.22 -2.16
C MET A 109 -16.84 1.64 -0.80
N TYR A 110 -15.57 1.32 -0.53
CA TYR A 110 -14.90 1.70 0.70
C TYR A 110 -14.88 3.22 0.92
N SER A 111 -14.66 3.99 -0.15
CA SER A 111 -14.65 5.45 -0.10
C SER A 111 -16.04 6.05 0.13
N VAL A 112 -17.07 5.49 -0.52
CA VAL A 112 -18.47 5.90 -0.34
C VAL A 112 -18.97 5.52 1.06
N PHE A 113 -18.83 4.26 1.47
CA PHE A 113 -19.25 3.80 2.80
C PHE A 113 -18.47 4.48 3.93
N GLY A 114 -17.16 4.73 3.75
CA GLY A 114 -16.36 5.48 4.71
C GLY A 114 -16.92 6.89 4.99
N ARG A 115 -17.56 7.52 3.99
CA ARG A 115 -18.25 8.81 4.14
C ARG A 115 -19.66 8.63 4.71
N MET A 116 -20.43 7.66 4.22
CA MET A 116 -21.80 7.40 4.68
C MET A 116 -21.85 7.01 6.17
N LEU A 117 -20.90 6.18 6.62
CA LEU A 117 -20.81 5.67 7.99
C LEU A 117 -20.07 6.64 8.93
N ALA A 118 -19.61 7.80 8.45
CA ALA A 118 -18.91 8.76 9.29
C ALA A 118 -19.72 9.23 10.52
N PRO A 119 -21.04 9.52 10.42
CA PRO A 119 -21.85 9.87 11.59
C PRO A 119 -21.99 8.72 12.58
N LEU A 120 -22.19 7.49 12.09
CA LEU A 120 -22.28 6.30 12.93
C LEU A 120 -20.97 6.05 13.67
N ARG A 121 -19.83 6.16 12.98
CA ARG A 121 -18.51 6.03 13.59
C ARG A 121 -18.28 7.09 14.68
N LYS A 122 -18.68 8.34 14.45
CA LYS A 122 -18.61 9.40 15.49
C LYS A 122 -19.44 9.02 16.72
N LYS A 123 -20.66 8.51 16.54
CA LYS A 123 -21.52 8.05 17.64
C LYS A 123 -20.89 6.87 18.40
N LEU A 124 -20.36 5.87 17.69
CA LEU A 124 -19.67 4.73 18.29
C LEU A 124 -18.42 5.14 19.07
N THR A 125 -17.63 6.09 18.55
CA THR A 125 -16.47 6.63 19.28
C THR A 125 -16.90 7.36 20.55
N ALA A 126 -18.03 8.08 20.52
CA ALA A 126 -18.57 8.74 21.70
C ALA A 126 -19.04 7.74 22.77
N ILE A 127 -19.73 6.65 22.37
CA ILE A 127 -20.23 5.61 23.28
C ILE A 127 -19.11 4.77 23.88
N THR A 128 -18.14 4.35 23.07
CA THR A 128 -17.04 3.49 23.51
C THR A 128 -15.94 4.25 24.25
N HIS A 129 -15.97 5.60 24.21
CA HIS A 129 -14.91 6.48 24.72
C HIS A 129 -13.50 6.11 24.23
N ILE A 130 -13.39 5.42 23.09
CA ILE A 130 -12.11 4.94 22.55
C ILE A 130 -11.18 6.12 22.18
N ASN A 131 -11.74 7.32 21.99
CA ASN A 131 -10.98 8.55 21.83
C ASN A 131 -10.09 8.89 23.04
N LYS A 132 -10.42 8.41 24.24
CA LYS A 132 -9.57 8.56 25.45
C LYS A 132 -8.31 7.69 25.38
N LEU A 133 -8.26 6.70 24.50
CA LEU A 133 -7.11 5.83 24.23
C LEU A 133 -6.57 6.11 22.81
N PRO A 134 -5.92 7.27 22.58
CA PRO A 134 -5.61 7.74 21.23
C PRO A 134 -4.68 6.82 20.44
N LEU A 135 -3.76 6.12 21.10
CA LEU A 135 -2.88 5.16 20.45
C LEU A 135 -3.64 3.92 19.97
N LEU A 136 -4.50 3.36 20.83
CA LEU A 136 -5.34 2.22 20.47
C LEU A 136 -6.31 2.57 19.35
N HIS A 137 -7.00 3.71 19.45
CA HIS A 137 -7.93 4.16 18.42
C HIS A 137 -7.24 4.33 17.05
N LYS A 138 -6.07 4.99 17.02
CA LYS A 138 -5.28 5.14 15.79
C LYS A 138 -4.82 3.78 15.25
N GLY A 139 -4.33 2.90 16.13
CA GLY A 139 -3.90 1.55 15.77
C GLY A 139 -5.02 0.75 15.09
N LEU A 140 -6.22 0.74 15.68
CA LEU A 140 -7.38 0.05 15.10
C LEU A 140 -7.77 0.63 13.74
N GLN A 141 -7.74 1.95 13.58
CA GLN A 141 -8.04 2.58 12.29
C GLN A 141 -7.02 2.21 11.20
N ILE A 142 -5.74 2.13 11.58
CA ILE A 142 -4.65 1.71 10.69
C ILE A 142 -4.84 0.25 10.29
N VAL A 143 -5.01 -0.65 11.27
CA VAL A 143 -5.23 -2.08 11.02
C VAL A 143 -6.45 -2.29 10.12
N LEU A 144 -7.57 -1.65 10.42
CA LEU A 144 -8.79 -1.77 9.60
C LEU A 144 -8.55 -1.28 8.17
N THR A 145 -7.91 -0.13 7.99
CA THR A 145 -7.63 0.43 6.66
C THR A 145 -6.69 -0.49 5.89
N PHE A 146 -5.62 -0.96 6.53
CA PHE A 146 -4.67 -1.89 5.92
C PHE A 146 -5.36 -3.19 5.51
N THR A 147 -6.18 -3.79 6.37
CA THR A 147 -6.92 -5.02 6.04
C THR A 147 -7.84 -4.82 4.83
N MET A 148 -8.58 -3.71 4.76
CA MET A 148 -9.44 -3.40 3.61
C MET A 148 -8.62 -3.25 2.31
N VAL A 149 -7.48 -2.56 2.38
CA VAL A 149 -6.57 -2.39 1.23
C VAL A 149 -5.96 -3.73 0.82
N SER A 150 -5.46 -4.54 1.76
CA SER A 150 -4.92 -5.87 1.50
C SER A 150 -5.97 -6.81 0.90
N PHE A 151 -7.23 -6.71 1.32
CA PHE A 151 -8.32 -7.48 0.71
C PHE A 151 -8.54 -7.06 -0.75
N ALA A 152 -8.53 -5.76 -1.05
CA ALA A 152 -8.62 -5.29 -2.43
C ALA A 152 -7.44 -5.78 -3.28
N TRP A 153 -6.22 -5.82 -2.72
CA TRP A 153 -5.03 -6.32 -3.42
C TRP A 153 -5.13 -7.77 -3.89
N ILE A 154 -6.00 -8.60 -3.30
CA ILE A 154 -6.28 -9.96 -3.81
C ILE A 154 -6.75 -9.88 -5.28
N PHE A 155 -7.68 -8.97 -5.57
CA PHE A 155 -8.22 -8.79 -6.91
C PHE A 155 -7.18 -8.16 -7.83
N PHE A 156 -6.37 -7.23 -7.33
CA PHE A 156 -5.32 -6.62 -8.15
C PHE A 156 -4.25 -7.63 -8.60
N ARG A 157 -3.92 -8.63 -7.77
CA ARG A 157 -2.88 -9.62 -8.09
C ARG A 157 -3.37 -10.84 -8.85
N ALA A 158 -4.64 -11.20 -8.68
CA ALA A 158 -5.20 -12.42 -9.24
C ALA A 158 -5.18 -12.39 -10.78
N ASN A 159 -4.75 -13.49 -11.40
CA ASN A 159 -4.71 -13.61 -12.86
C ASN A 159 -6.13 -13.70 -13.46
N SER A 160 -7.09 -14.18 -12.68
CA SER A 160 -8.50 -14.28 -13.08
C SER A 160 -9.45 -14.03 -11.92
N ILE A 161 -10.72 -13.78 -12.24
CA ILE A 161 -11.79 -13.69 -11.23
C ILE A 161 -11.88 -14.99 -10.41
N ASN A 162 -11.72 -16.14 -11.06
CA ASN A 162 -11.78 -17.44 -10.40
C ASN A 162 -10.66 -17.59 -9.36
N ASP A 163 -9.44 -17.16 -9.69
CA ASP A 163 -8.32 -17.17 -8.75
C ASP A 163 -8.57 -16.22 -7.56
N ALA A 164 -9.10 -15.03 -7.82
CA ALA A 164 -9.44 -14.07 -6.77
C ALA A 164 -10.45 -14.67 -5.78
N PHE A 165 -11.53 -15.27 -6.28
CA PHE A 165 -12.53 -15.91 -5.43
C PHE A 165 -12.01 -17.18 -4.76
N TYR A 166 -11.12 -17.94 -5.41
CA TYR A 166 -10.42 -19.06 -4.78
C TYR A 166 -9.65 -18.58 -3.55
N ILE A 167 -8.85 -17.52 -3.67
CA ILE A 167 -8.09 -16.93 -2.55
C ILE A 167 -9.05 -16.46 -1.45
N VAL A 168 -10.12 -15.72 -1.80
CA VAL A 168 -11.10 -15.21 -0.84
C VAL A 168 -11.76 -16.34 -0.04
N ARG A 169 -12.18 -17.42 -0.70
CA ARG A 169 -12.81 -18.59 -0.06
C ARG A 169 -11.86 -19.31 0.91
N HIS A 170 -10.56 -19.28 0.62
CA HIS A 170 -9.55 -19.99 1.41
C HIS A 170 -8.80 -19.08 2.41
N LEU A 171 -9.22 -17.82 2.59
CA LEU A 171 -8.53 -16.89 3.51
C LEU A 171 -8.43 -17.44 4.93
N PHE A 172 -9.44 -18.19 5.39
CA PHE A 172 -9.56 -18.61 6.79
C PHE A 172 -9.54 -20.13 7.01
N THR A 173 -9.31 -20.93 5.97
CA THR A 173 -9.46 -22.40 6.02
C THR A 173 -8.53 -23.08 7.04
N ASP A 174 -7.29 -22.61 7.18
CA ASP A 174 -6.27 -23.23 8.03
C ASP A 174 -5.87 -22.38 9.25
N LEU A 175 -6.74 -21.46 9.71
CA LEU A 175 -6.44 -20.62 10.88
C LEU A 175 -6.08 -21.43 12.13
N GLY A 176 -6.74 -22.57 12.34
CA GLY A 176 -6.46 -23.45 13.49
C GLY A 176 -5.07 -24.09 13.46
N LYS A 177 -4.42 -24.14 12.29
CA LYS A 177 -3.05 -24.66 12.12
C LYS A 177 -2.00 -23.56 12.10
N ALA A 178 -2.41 -22.29 12.11
CA ALA A 178 -1.50 -21.14 12.00
C ALA A 178 -0.53 -21.02 13.19
N THR A 179 -0.87 -21.58 14.36
CA THR A 179 0.01 -21.62 15.53
C THR A 179 1.09 -22.70 15.43
N ASN A 180 0.97 -23.65 14.50
CA ASN A 180 1.97 -24.69 14.27
C ASN A 180 3.08 -24.15 13.36
N PHE A 181 4.24 -23.85 13.96
CA PHE A 181 5.39 -23.32 13.25
C PHE A 181 5.89 -24.24 12.13
N THR A 182 5.85 -25.56 12.34
CA THR A 182 6.26 -26.55 11.33
C THR A 182 5.33 -26.51 10.11
N TYR A 183 4.01 -26.44 10.35
CA TYR A 183 3.03 -26.28 9.27
C TYR A 183 3.29 -24.99 8.48
N LEU A 184 3.50 -23.87 9.17
CA LEU A 184 3.78 -22.57 8.55
C LEU A 184 5.02 -22.62 7.64
N VAL A 185 6.13 -23.13 8.16
CA VAL A 185 7.40 -23.26 7.42
C VAL A 185 7.25 -24.19 6.22
N ASN A 186 6.55 -25.32 6.38
CA ASN A 186 6.32 -26.27 5.29
C ASN A 186 5.44 -25.66 4.20
N SER A 187 4.34 -24.98 4.56
CA SER A 187 3.48 -24.28 3.60
C SER A 187 4.24 -23.24 2.79
N ILE A 188 5.15 -22.48 3.43
CA ILE A 188 5.99 -21.49 2.74
C ILE A 188 7.04 -22.17 1.85
N SER A 189 7.61 -23.28 2.29
CA SER A 189 8.60 -24.03 1.52
C SER A 189 7.99 -24.63 0.25
N VAL A 190 6.73 -25.08 0.31
CA VAL A 190 5.96 -25.55 -0.87
C VAL A 190 5.73 -24.43 -1.88
N MET A 191 5.73 -23.15 -1.45
CA MET A 191 5.65 -21.99 -2.35
C MET A 191 6.99 -21.67 -3.04
N GLY A 192 8.02 -22.51 -2.89
CA GLY A 192 9.34 -22.32 -3.51
C GLY A 192 10.24 -21.33 -2.78
N LEU A 193 9.83 -20.81 -1.62
CA LEU A 193 10.64 -19.89 -0.81
C LEU A 193 11.50 -20.66 0.18
N THR A 194 12.81 -20.41 0.13
CA THR A 194 13.74 -20.90 1.17
C THR A 194 13.51 -20.17 2.49
N LYS A 195 13.87 -20.80 3.62
CA LYS A 195 13.84 -20.16 4.94
C LYS A 195 14.64 -18.85 4.97
N PHE A 196 15.77 -18.82 4.26
CA PHE A 196 16.61 -17.63 4.16
C PHE A 196 15.88 -16.49 3.43
N GLN A 197 15.27 -16.74 2.28
CA GLN A 197 14.48 -15.73 1.55
C GLN A 197 13.32 -15.19 2.39
N LEU A 198 12.64 -16.04 3.16
CA LEU A 198 11.58 -15.59 4.07
C LEU A 198 12.12 -14.65 5.16
N LEU A 199 13.27 -14.98 5.77
CA LEU A 199 13.91 -14.13 6.76
C LEU A 199 14.35 -12.79 6.18
N VAL A 200 14.92 -12.79 4.97
CA VAL A 200 15.30 -11.57 4.25
C VAL A 200 14.07 -10.72 3.96
N ALA A 201 12.97 -11.30 3.47
CA ALA A 201 11.74 -10.59 3.19
C ALA A 201 11.12 -10.00 4.47
N ALA A 202 11.00 -10.80 5.54
CA ALA A 202 10.48 -10.34 6.82
C ALA A 202 11.36 -9.25 7.45
N GLY A 203 12.69 -9.41 7.37
CA GLY A 203 13.66 -8.41 7.83
C GLY A 203 13.58 -7.12 7.02
N GLY A 204 13.41 -7.20 5.70
CA GLY A 204 13.22 -6.03 4.82
C GLY A 204 11.93 -5.27 5.14
N VAL A 205 10.81 -5.98 5.34
CA VAL A 205 9.55 -5.36 5.78
C VAL A 205 9.72 -4.68 7.14
N ALA A 206 10.36 -5.35 8.11
CA ALA A 206 10.61 -4.77 9.43
C ALA A 206 11.50 -3.52 9.35
N LEU A 207 12.53 -3.53 8.49
CA LEU A 207 13.41 -2.39 8.26
C LEU A 207 12.65 -1.20 7.66
N ILE A 208 11.85 -1.42 6.62
CA ILE A 208 11.05 -0.38 5.98
C ILE A 208 10.06 0.24 6.97
N GLU A 209 9.38 -0.59 7.76
CA GLU A 209 8.45 -0.09 8.78
C GLU A 209 9.18 0.68 9.90
N ALA A 210 10.39 0.25 10.29
CA ALA A 210 11.21 1.01 11.22
C ALA A 210 11.61 2.38 10.65
N VAL A 211 12.00 2.44 9.37
CA VAL A 211 12.28 3.69 8.65
C VAL A 211 11.04 4.58 8.65
N HIS A 212 9.88 4.05 8.27
CA HIS A 212 8.62 4.80 8.29
C HIS A 212 8.27 5.36 9.68
N LEU A 213 8.60 4.65 10.76
CA LEU A 213 8.41 5.14 12.13
C LEU A 213 9.37 6.28 12.48
N VAL A 214 10.63 6.20 12.04
CA VAL A 214 11.62 7.28 12.21
C VAL A 214 11.19 8.51 11.41
N GLU A 215 10.74 8.33 10.17
CA GLU A 215 10.32 9.42 9.31
C GLU A 215 9.07 10.17 9.80
N ARG A 216 8.38 9.68 10.84
CA ARG A 216 7.33 10.45 11.51
C ARG A 216 7.88 11.67 12.23
N LYS A 217 9.16 11.65 12.63
CA LYS A 217 9.84 12.72 13.38
C LYS A 217 10.52 13.74 12.47
N GLY A 218 10.69 13.43 11.19
CA GLY A 218 11.39 14.27 10.22
C GLY A 218 11.90 13.44 9.04
N SER A 219 12.33 14.09 7.96
CA SER A 219 12.91 13.40 6.81
C SER A 219 14.21 12.68 7.20
N VAL A 220 14.32 11.39 6.87
CA VAL A 220 15.56 10.63 7.06
C VAL A 220 16.67 11.20 6.19
N TRP A 221 16.33 11.75 5.02
CA TRP A 221 17.29 12.41 4.13
C TRP A 221 17.82 13.71 4.71
N ASP A 222 16.98 14.53 5.35
CA ASP A 222 17.42 15.78 5.99
C ASP A 222 18.33 15.46 7.19
N TRP A 223 17.95 14.46 7.98
CA TRP A 223 18.75 13.98 9.10
C TRP A 223 20.11 13.43 8.65
N LEU A 224 20.15 12.65 7.55
CA LEU A 224 21.40 12.12 7.01
C LEU A 224 22.26 13.24 6.42
N SER A 225 21.64 14.19 5.73
CA SER A 225 22.31 15.35 5.13
C SER A 225 22.99 16.25 6.18
N SER A 226 22.45 16.28 7.41
CA SER A 226 23.01 17.01 8.53
C SER A 226 24.23 16.33 9.19
N LYS A 227 24.64 15.13 8.75
CA LYS A 227 25.77 14.39 9.34
C LYS A 227 27.10 14.75 8.68
N PRO A 228 28.24 14.51 9.36
CA PRO A 228 29.56 14.70 8.78
C PRO A 228 29.72 13.95 7.45
N VAL A 229 30.52 14.51 6.55
CA VAL A 229 30.76 14.00 5.20
C VAL A 229 31.09 12.50 5.21
N LEU A 230 32.00 12.07 6.09
CA LEU A 230 32.38 10.66 6.20
C LEU A 230 31.19 9.76 6.53
N ALA A 231 30.37 10.13 7.51
CA ALA A 231 29.20 9.34 7.89
C ALA A 231 28.18 9.22 6.75
N ARG A 232 27.97 10.28 5.97
CA ARG A 232 27.08 10.27 4.79
C ARG A 232 27.58 9.33 3.71
N TRP A 233 28.85 9.46 3.32
CA TRP A 233 29.43 8.61 2.29
C TRP A 233 29.51 7.15 2.72
N THR A 234 29.84 6.87 3.99
CA THR A 234 29.76 5.51 4.52
C THR A 234 28.35 4.94 4.40
N ALA A 235 27.32 5.71 4.77
CA ALA A 235 25.94 5.27 4.63
C ALA A 235 25.55 5.03 3.16
N TYR A 236 25.90 5.94 2.24
CA TYR A 236 25.63 5.77 0.81
C TYR A 236 26.35 4.56 0.22
N SER A 237 27.62 4.34 0.56
CA SER A 237 28.38 3.18 0.11
C SER A 237 27.79 1.88 0.64
N ILE A 238 27.40 1.82 1.92
CA ILE A 238 26.73 0.64 2.48
C ILE A 238 25.42 0.34 1.74
N LEU A 239 24.58 1.34 1.52
CA LEU A 239 23.30 1.17 0.82
C LEU A 239 23.52 0.70 -0.62
N LEU A 240 24.47 1.30 -1.34
CA LEU A 240 24.80 0.94 -2.71
C LEU A 240 25.35 -0.49 -2.81
N THR A 241 26.27 -0.87 -1.92
CA THR A 241 26.80 -2.24 -1.89
C THR A 241 25.70 -3.23 -1.53
N ALA A 242 24.83 -2.91 -0.56
CA ALA A 242 23.70 -3.76 -0.21
C ALA A 242 22.74 -3.96 -1.40
N THR A 243 22.45 -2.90 -2.17
CA THR A 243 21.60 -3.03 -3.37
C THR A 243 22.23 -3.93 -4.42
N PHE A 244 23.54 -3.80 -4.70
CA PHE A 244 24.22 -4.68 -5.66
C PHE A 244 24.25 -6.14 -5.19
N TRP A 245 24.49 -6.38 -3.90
CA TRP A 245 24.56 -7.72 -3.36
C TRP A 245 23.20 -8.42 -3.33
N LEU A 246 22.12 -7.68 -3.04
CA LEU A 246 20.75 -8.19 -3.03
C LEU A 246 20.13 -8.30 -4.43
N ALA A 247 20.59 -7.51 -5.40
CA ALA A 247 20.09 -7.54 -6.78
C ALA A 247 20.60 -8.73 -7.61
N PHE A 248 21.58 -9.51 -7.12
CA PHE A 248 22.22 -10.59 -7.89
C PHE A 248 21.35 -11.86 -8.07
N SER A 249 20.04 -11.75 -7.95
CA SER A 249 19.09 -12.86 -7.97
C SER A 249 17.99 -12.61 -9.01
N GLU A 250 18.26 -13.02 -10.25
CA GLU A 250 17.35 -13.14 -11.41
C GLU A 250 16.85 -11.83 -12.07
N ASN A 251 16.70 -11.87 -13.41
CA ASN A 251 16.12 -10.82 -14.24
C ASN A 251 14.61 -10.71 -13.99
N ASN A 252 14.22 -10.06 -12.90
CA ASN A 252 12.83 -9.78 -12.59
C ASN A 252 12.46 -8.36 -13.05
N GLU A 253 11.46 -8.24 -13.91
CA GLU A 253 10.85 -6.96 -14.24
C GLU A 253 10.06 -6.40 -13.04
N PHE A 254 9.98 -5.08 -12.92
CA PHE A 254 9.12 -4.46 -11.90
C PHE A 254 7.68 -4.93 -12.11
N ILE A 255 7.01 -5.30 -11.03
CA ILE A 255 5.60 -5.71 -11.04
C ILE A 255 4.74 -4.61 -11.65
N TYR A 256 5.14 -3.34 -11.47
CA TYR A 256 4.51 -2.18 -12.09
C TYR A 256 4.26 -2.32 -13.61
N PHE A 257 5.11 -3.06 -14.34
CA PHE A 257 5.00 -3.25 -15.79
C PHE A 257 4.33 -4.57 -16.22
N GLN A 258 3.91 -5.41 -15.27
CA GLN A 258 3.41 -6.76 -15.53
C GLN A 258 1.88 -6.87 -15.55
N PHE A 259 1.16 -5.75 -15.64
CA PHE A 259 -0.30 -5.68 -15.57
C PHE A 259 -0.96 -5.56 -16.95
#